data_AF-A0A926NTH1-F1
#
_entry.id   AF-A0A926NTH1-F1
#
_cell.length_a   1.000
_cell.length_b   1.000
_cell.length_c   1.000
_cell.angle_alpha   90.00
_cell.angle_beta   90.00
_cell.angle_gamma   90.00
#
_symmetry.space_group_name_H-M   'P 1'
#
loop_
_entity.id
_entity.type
_entity.pdbx_description
1 polymer ?
#
loop_
_entity_poly.entity_id
_entity_poly.type
_entity_poly.pdbx_seq_one_letter_code
_entity_poly.pdbx_strand_id
1 'polypeptide(L)'
;MKKFIYKHIQIIALFAMMIISGVSCRRGNSTTISMRDDNNSQTIEYSGRVVFGTDHRSIESISKKGYVKFERNGKKVGAEAGTNGKISYEFDGGSPVQVLDEGQKLFVADAVQTIIKERSKLQAIKN
;
A
#
# COMPACT_ATOMS: atom_id res chain seq x y z
N MET A 1 -28.78 47.14 28.66
CA MET A 1 -28.13 46.95 27.33
C MET A 1 -26.97 45.93 27.32
N LYS A 2 -26.25 45.67 28.42
CA LYS A 2 -25.15 44.68 28.44
C LYS A 2 -25.59 43.21 28.31
N LYS A 3 -26.78 42.82 28.80
CA LYS A 3 -27.30 41.43 28.76
C LYS A 3 -27.57 40.88 27.35
N PHE A 4 -27.87 41.74 26.38
CA PHE A 4 -28.18 41.33 25.00
C PHE A 4 -26.91 40.89 24.25
N ILE A 5 -25.78 41.54 24.53
CA ILE A 5 -24.49 41.29 23.89
C ILE A 5 -23.91 39.92 24.29
N TYR A 6 -24.03 39.53 25.58
CA TYR A 6 -23.53 38.22 26.06
C TYR A 6 -24.30 37.02 25.48
N LYS A 7 -25.61 37.16 25.22
CA LYS A 7 -26.43 36.07 24.68
C LYS A 7 -26.11 35.77 23.21
N HIS A 8 -25.73 36.78 22.43
CA HIS A 8 -25.29 36.61 21.06
C HIS A 8 -23.85 36.10 20.96
N ILE A 9 -22.96 36.51 21.88
CA ILE A 9 -21.59 35.99 21.96
C ILE A 9 -21.57 34.49 22.30
N GLN A 10 -22.46 34.01 23.18
CA GLN A 10 -22.58 32.57 23.47
C GLN A 10 -23.05 31.74 22.27
N ILE A 11 -23.94 32.28 21.43
CA ILE A 11 -24.44 31.57 20.24
C ILE A 11 -23.36 31.51 19.15
N ILE A 12 -22.57 32.57 18.98
CA ILE A 12 -21.47 32.61 17.99
C ILE A 12 -20.34 31.65 18.39
N ALA A 13 -20.02 31.54 19.69
CA ALA A 13 -19.01 30.60 20.19
C ALA A 13 -19.40 29.13 19.96
N LEU A 14 -20.69 28.81 20.03
CA LEU A 14 -21.22 27.46 19.78
C LEU A 14 -21.15 27.05 18.30
N PHE A 15 -21.32 27.99 17.37
CA PHE A 15 -21.20 27.73 15.93
C PHE A 15 -19.75 27.56 15.46
N ALA A 16 -18.78 28.23 16.09
CA ALA A 16 -17.36 28.12 15.74
C ALA A 16 -16.76 26.74 16.07
N MET A 17 -17.34 26.00 17.02
CA MET A 17 -16.82 24.71 17.48
C MET A 17 -17.18 23.53 16.55
N MET A 18 -18.14 23.72 15.63
CA MET A 18 -18.65 22.65 14.75
C MET A 18 -17.82 22.44 13.47
N ILE A 19 -16.85 23.31 13.17
CA ILE A 19 -16.10 23.29 11.89
C ILE A 19 -14.85 22.37 11.95
N ILE A 20 -14.50 21.82 13.11
CA ILE A 20 -13.23 21.06 13.28
C ILE A 20 -13.37 19.57 12.92
N SER A 21 -14.58 19.03 12.81
CA SER A 21 -14.81 17.62 12.47
C SER A 21 -14.89 17.41 10.96
N GLY A 22 -13.75 17.50 10.26
CA GLY A 22 -13.76 17.35 8.79
C GLY A 22 -12.51 16.80 8.12
N VAL A 23 -11.40 16.58 8.84
CA VAL A 23 -10.18 16.03 8.23
C VAL A 23 -9.85 14.69 8.87
N SER A 24 -10.77 13.71 8.75
CA SER A 24 -10.34 12.31 8.83
C SER A 24 -9.58 12.03 7.54
N CYS A 25 -8.27 12.30 7.54
CA CYS A 25 -7.39 11.72 6.55
C CYS A 25 -7.49 10.20 6.71
N ARG A 26 -8.34 9.56 5.90
CA ARG A 26 -8.21 8.13 5.59
C ARG A 26 -6.91 7.99 4.81
N ARG A 27 -5.79 8.05 5.54
CA ARG A 27 -4.45 7.82 5.01
C ARG A 27 -4.50 6.43 4.42
N GLY A 28 -4.50 6.34 3.08
CA GLY A 28 -4.50 5.07 2.39
C GLY A 28 -3.38 4.21 2.96
N ASN A 29 -3.68 2.96 3.29
CA ASN A 29 -2.71 2.02 3.85
C ASN A 29 -1.71 1.59 2.76
N SER A 30 -0.89 2.50 2.26
CA SER A 30 0.32 2.17 1.51
C SER A 30 1.48 1.98 2.48
N THR A 31 2.21 0.89 2.31
CA THR A 31 3.47 0.64 3.00
C THR A 31 4.57 0.67 1.97
N THR A 32 5.55 1.53 2.19
CA THR A 32 6.78 1.60 1.40
C THR A 32 7.94 1.18 2.29
N ILE A 33 8.67 0.17 1.86
CA ILE A 33 9.88 -0.33 2.50
C ILE A 33 11.00 -0.20 1.47
N SER A 34 11.87 0.79 1.65
CA SER A 34 13.05 0.97 0.83
C SER A 34 14.28 0.52 1.61
N MET A 35 15.02 -0.42 1.04
CA MET A 35 16.29 -0.91 1.58
C MET A 35 17.38 -0.66 0.55
N ARG A 36 18.44 0.02 0.98
CA ARG A 36 19.62 0.27 0.15
C ARG A 36 20.85 -0.10 0.96
N ASP A 37 21.64 -1.00 0.42
CA ASP A 37 22.96 -1.40 0.90
C ASP A 37 23.97 -1.12 -0.23
N ASP A 38 25.26 -1.04 0.10
CA ASP A 38 26.36 -0.63 -0.80
C ASP A 38 26.43 -1.47 -2.09
N ASN A 39 25.83 -2.68 -2.09
CA ASN A 39 25.79 -3.57 -3.24
C ASN A 39 24.38 -4.10 -3.60
N ASN A 40 23.32 -3.63 -2.94
CA ASN A 40 21.96 -4.14 -3.17
C ASN A 40 20.91 -3.04 -2.99
N SER A 41 20.16 -2.74 -4.06
CA SER A 41 19.05 -1.79 -4.00
C SER A 41 17.74 -2.54 -4.11
N GLN A 42 16.89 -2.40 -3.09
CA GLN A 42 15.60 -3.06 -3.03
C GLN A 42 14.51 -2.10 -2.57
N THR A 43 13.45 -1.98 -3.35
CA THR A 43 12.27 -1.19 -2.99
C THR A 43 11.04 -2.07 -3.03
N ILE A 44 10.24 -2.01 -1.96
CA ILE A 44 8.95 -2.65 -1.87
C ILE A 44 7.92 -1.56 -1.61
N GLU A 45 6.89 -1.48 -2.44
CA GLU A 45 5.76 -0.59 -2.22
C GLU A 45 4.49 -1.38 -2.42
N TYR A 46 3.58 -1.39 -1.45
CA TYR A 46 2.30 -2.04 -1.62
C TYR A 46 1.19 -1.26 -0.95
N SER A 47 -0.02 -1.39 -1.48
CA SER A 47 -1.21 -0.73 -0.93
C SER A 47 -2.42 -1.65 -1.00
N GLY A 48 -3.35 -1.44 -0.07
CA GLY A 48 -4.58 -2.24 0.02
C GLY A 48 -4.36 -3.62 0.62
N ARG A 49 -5.33 -4.52 0.40
CA ARG A 49 -5.25 -5.91 0.88
C ARG A 49 -4.59 -6.77 -0.20
N VAL A 50 -3.46 -7.37 0.14
CA VAL A 50 -2.75 -8.35 -0.68
C VAL A 50 -2.77 -9.68 0.06
N VAL A 51 -3.25 -10.72 -0.61
CA VAL A 51 -3.25 -12.10 -0.12
C VAL A 51 -2.22 -12.87 -0.93
N PHE A 52 -1.23 -13.41 -0.24
CA PHE A 52 -0.22 -14.28 -0.83
C PHE A 52 -0.72 -15.72 -0.81
N GLY A 53 -0.37 -16.48 -1.84
CA GLY A 53 -0.70 -17.90 -1.89
C GLY A 53 -0.05 -18.67 -0.75
N THR A 54 -0.61 -19.83 -0.41
CA THR A 54 -0.10 -20.71 0.66
C THR A 54 1.30 -21.24 0.40
N ASP A 55 1.74 -21.22 -0.86
CA ASP A 55 3.09 -21.59 -1.28
C ASP A 55 4.14 -20.50 -1.00
N HIS A 56 3.71 -19.31 -0.57
CA HIS A 56 4.52 -18.12 -0.35
C HIS A 56 5.37 -17.72 -1.57
N ARG A 57 4.91 -18.06 -2.78
CA ARG A 57 5.60 -17.77 -4.05
C ARG A 57 4.72 -17.04 -5.05
N SER A 58 3.44 -16.88 -4.74
CA SER A 58 2.47 -16.28 -5.64
C SER A 58 1.60 -15.25 -4.93
N ILE A 59 1.01 -14.35 -5.72
CA ILE A 59 -0.03 -13.44 -5.24
C ILE A 59 -1.38 -14.06 -5.63
N GLU A 60 -2.20 -14.36 -4.62
CA GLU A 60 -3.51 -14.98 -4.82
C GLU A 60 -4.57 -13.92 -5.15
N SER A 61 -4.58 -12.81 -4.40
CA SER A 61 -5.50 -11.70 -4.67
C SER A 61 -4.94 -10.35 -4.23
N ILE A 62 -5.35 -9.31 -4.96
CA ILE A 62 -5.10 -7.91 -4.62
C ILE A 62 -6.45 -7.20 -4.64
N SER A 63 -6.72 -6.37 -3.63
CA SER A 63 -7.93 -5.55 -3.59
C SER A 63 -8.03 -4.63 -4.82
N LYS A 64 -9.24 -4.26 -5.27
CA LYS A 64 -9.48 -3.50 -6.52
C LYS A 64 -8.64 -2.22 -6.72
N LYS A 65 -8.19 -1.56 -5.65
CA LYS A 65 -7.32 -0.36 -5.70
C LYS A 65 -5.93 -0.60 -5.07
N GLY A 66 -5.63 -1.85 -4.78
CA GLY A 66 -4.35 -2.26 -4.24
C GLY A 66 -3.36 -2.54 -5.35
N TYR A 67 -2.09 -2.52 -4.98
CA TYR A 67 -0.98 -2.82 -5.86
C TYR A 67 0.20 -3.33 -5.04
N VAL A 68 1.13 -4.00 -5.72
CA VAL A 68 2.46 -4.33 -5.24
C VAL A 68 3.44 -3.86 -6.30
N LYS A 69 4.49 -3.16 -5.88
CA LYS A 69 5.64 -2.81 -6.70
C LYS A 69 6.87 -3.31 -5.97
N PHE A 70 7.69 -4.03 -6.70
CA PHE A 70 8.93 -4.57 -6.22
C PHE A 70 10.04 -4.21 -7.20
N GLU A 71 11.11 -3.64 -6.68
CA GLU A 71 12.31 -3.34 -7.42
C GLU A 71 13.50 -3.99 -6.72
N ARG A 72 14.35 -4.69 -7.47
CA ARG A 72 15.62 -5.22 -6.97
C ARG A 72 16.68 -5.12 -8.05
N ASN A 73 17.79 -4.46 -7.74
CA ASN A 73 18.95 -4.31 -8.64
C ASN A 73 18.56 -3.84 -10.05
N GLY A 74 17.66 -2.85 -10.12
CA GLY A 74 17.17 -2.26 -11.37
C GLY A 74 16.04 -3.03 -12.06
N LYS A 75 15.78 -4.28 -11.69
CA LYS A 75 14.63 -5.05 -12.19
C LYS A 75 13.36 -4.72 -11.42
N LYS A 76 12.25 -4.54 -12.12
CA LYS A 76 10.98 -4.09 -11.54
C LYS A 76 9.85 -5.05 -11.89
N VAL A 77 8.98 -5.31 -10.92
CA VAL A 77 7.68 -5.94 -11.13
C VAL A 77 6.60 -5.18 -10.38
N GLY A 78 5.57 -4.78 -11.13
CA GLY A 78 4.29 -4.31 -10.62
C GLY A 78 3.26 -5.44 -10.67
N ALA A 79 2.38 -5.50 -9.67
CA ALA A 79 1.23 -6.39 -9.66
C ALA A 79 0.00 -5.64 -9.17
N GLU A 80 -1.09 -5.73 -9.92
CA GLU A 80 -2.36 -5.06 -9.62
C GLU A 80 -3.53 -6.02 -9.84
N ALA A 81 -4.71 -5.65 -9.30
CA ALA A 81 -5.94 -6.36 -9.58
C ALA A 81 -6.30 -6.20 -11.07
N GLY A 82 -6.19 -7.27 -11.84
CA GLY A 82 -6.53 -7.32 -13.25
C GLY A 82 -8.03 -7.51 -13.50
N THR A 83 -8.39 -7.58 -14.78
CA THR A 83 -9.76 -7.91 -15.21
C THR A 83 -10.10 -9.35 -14.81
N ASN A 84 -11.33 -9.57 -14.37
CA ASN A 84 -11.86 -10.89 -13.98
C ASN A 84 -11.22 -11.52 -12.73
N GLY A 85 -10.67 -10.70 -11.82
CA GLY A 85 -10.12 -11.18 -10.54
C GLY A 85 -8.75 -11.84 -10.65
N LYS A 86 -8.16 -11.89 -11.85
CA LYS A 86 -6.77 -12.32 -12.06
C LYS A 86 -5.82 -11.19 -11.69
N ILE A 87 -4.58 -11.55 -11.35
CA ILE A 87 -3.52 -10.56 -11.13
C ILE A 87 -2.91 -10.17 -12.48
N SER A 88 -2.73 -8.87 -12.68
CA SER A 88 -2.01 -8.32 -13.83
C SER A 88 -0.62 -7.90 -13.38
N TYR A 89 0.40 -8.37 -14.07
CA TYR A 89 1.81 -8.11 -13.76
C TYR A 89 2.44 -7.22 -14.82
N GLU A 90 3.26 -6.26 -14.42
CA GLU A 90 4.02 -5.40 -15.31
C GLU A 90 5.51 -5.51 -14.96
N PHE A 91 6.35 -5.84 -15.94
CA PHE A 91 7.80 -5.99 -15.73
C PHE A 91 8.56 -4.88 -16.43
N ASP A 92 9.44 -4.20 -15.70
CA ASP A 92 10.34 -3.17 -16.23
C ASP A 92 9.65 -2.07 -17.07
N GLY A 93 8.39 -1.75 -16.74
CA GLY A 93 7.57 -0.77 -17.47
C GLY A 93 7.05 -1.25 -18.83
N GLY A 94 7.07 -2.57 -19.07
CA GLY A 94 6.51 -3.21 -20.25
C GLY A 94 4.98 -3.25 -20.25
N SER A 95 4.39 -4.03 -21.17
CA SER A 95 2.94 -4.24 -21.18
C SER A 95 2.50 -5.19 -20.08
N PRO A 96 1.32 -4.97 -19.45
CA PRO A 96 0.81 -5.88 -18.45
C PRO A 96 0.52 -7.28 -18.99
N VAL A 97 0.92 -8.31 -18.26
CA VAL A 97 0.73 -9.72 -18.58
C VAL A 97 0.01 -10.45 -17.44
N GLN A 98 -0.80 -11.45 -17.78
CA GLN A 98 -1.47 -12.31 -16.78
C GLN A 98 -0.87 -13.73 -16.74
N VAL A 99 -0.09 -14.09 -17.76
CA VAL A 99 0.59 -15.37 -17.86
C VAL A 99 2.08 -15.10 -17.76
N LEU A 100 2.70 -15.67 -16.74
CA LEU A 100 4.11 -15.49 -16.45
C LEU A 100 4.94 -16.60 -17.09
N ASP A 101 6.07 -16.25 -17.70
CA ASP A 101 7.11 -17.21 -18.04
C ASP A 101 7.85 -17.70 -16.78
N GLU A 102 8.72 -18.70 -16.92
CA GLU A 102 9.43 -19.29 -15.78
C GLU A 102 10.33 -18.27 -15.04
N GLY A 103 11.03 -17.40 -15.78
CA GLY A 103 11.86 -16.36 -15.19
C GLY A 103 11.03 -15.32 -14.44
N GLN A 104 9.90 -14.91 -15.03
CA GLN A 104 8.95 -14.00 -14.38
C GLN A 104 8.33 -14.60 -13.12
N LYS A 105 7.96 -15.90 -13.13
CA LYS A 105 7.47 -16.61 -11.94
C LYS A 105 8.50 -16.62 -10.82
N LEU A 106 9.77 -16.89 -11.14
CA LEU A 106 10.85 -16.88 -10.16
C LEU A 106 11.04 -15.49 -9.55
N PHE A 107 10.97 -14.43 -10.36
CA PHE A 107 11.10 -13.07 -9.87
C PHE A 107 9.93 -12.63 -8.98
N VAL A 108 8.69 -13.01 -9.35
CA VAL A 108 7.51 -12.78 -8.51
C VAL A 108 7.62 -13.56 -7.19
N ALA A 109 8.07 -14.81 -7.23
CA ALA A 109 8.26 -15.62 -6.03
C ALA A 109 9.28 -14.98 -5.07
N ASP A 110 10.40 -14.51 -5.60
CA ASP A 110 11.41 -13.79 -4.84
C ASP A 110 10.85 -12.50 -4.20
N ALA A 111 10.07 -11.72 -4.96
CA ALA A 111 9.37 -10.55 -4.44
C ALA A 111 8.42 -10.90 -3.29
N VAL A 112 7.57 -11.93 -3.45
CA VAL A 112 6.61 -12.39 -2.43
C VAL A 112 7.31 -12.82 -1.15
N GLN A 113 8.33 -13.67 -1.24
CA GLN A 113 9.09 -14.13 -0.07
C GLN A 113 9.74 -12.98 0.67
N THR A 114 10.29 -12.04 -0.09
CA THR A 114 10.91 -10.85 0.48
C THR A 114 9.89 -9.99 1.21
N ILE A 115 8.70 -9.75 0.63
CA ILE A 115 7.62 -9.00 1.29
C ILE A 115 7.17 -9.69 2.58
N ILE A 116 6.97 -11.01 2.56
CA ILE A 116 6.56 -11.79 3.74
C ILE A 116 7.60 -11.64 4.86
N LYS A 117 8.89 -11.81 4.53
CA LYS A 117 10.01 -11.68 5.46
C LYS A 117 10.09 -10.27 6.08
N GLU A 118 9.90 -9.23 5.29
CA GLU A 118 9.94 -7.86 5.82
C GLU A 118 8.72 -7.53 6.66
N ARG A 119 7.53 -8.01 6.27
CA ARG A 119 6.32 -7.84 7.08
C ARG A 119 6.44 -8.55 8.43
N SER A 120 7.03 -9.75 8.49
CA SER A 120 7.23 -10.45 9.77
C SER A 120 8.17 -9.69 10.70
N LYS A 121 9.24 -9.08 10.17
CA LYS A 121 10.14 -8.21 10.96
C LYS A 121 9.41 -6.98 11.51
N LEU A 122 8.64 -6.29 10.67
CA LEU A 122 7.88 -5.11 11.10
C LEU A 122 6.84 -5.43 12.16
N GLN A 123 6.20 -6.60 12.08
CA GLN A 123 5.25 -7.04 13.10
C GLN A 123 5.95 -7.42 14.42
N ALA A 124 7.13 -8.04 14.35
CA ALA A 124 7.91 -8.39 15.54
C ALA A 124 8.40 -7.16 16.32
N ILE A 125 8.60 -6.00 15.68
CA ILE A 125 9.01 -4.75 16.33
C ILE A 125 7.81 -4.04 17.00
N LYS A 126 6.58 -4.33 16.57
CA LYS A 126 5.37 -3.67 17.05
C LYS A 126 4.76 -4.33 18.29
N ASN A 127 5.14 -5.58 18.58
CA ASN A 127 4.77 -6.33 19.78
C ASN A 127 5.87 -6.25 20.84
#